data_AF-A0A8A1UB94-F1
#
_entry.id   AF-A0A8A1UB94-F1
#
_cell.length_a   1.000
_cell.length_b   1.000
_cell.length_c   1.000
_cell.angle_alpha   90.00
_cell.angle_beta   90.00
_cell.angle_gamma   90.00
#
_symmetry.space_group_name_H-M   'P 1'
#
loop_
_entity.id
_entity.type
_entity.pdbx_description
1 polymer ?
#
loop_
_entity_poly.entity_id
_entity_poly.type
_entity_poly.pdbx_seq_one_letter_code
_entity_poly.pdbx_strand_id
1 'polypeptide(L)' 'LRLPLLLLQKHLSLPETGELDNATLEAMRAPRCGVPDVGRFQTFEGDLKWHHHNITY' A
#
# COMPACT_ATOMS: atom_id res chain seq x y z
N LEU A 1 0.12 1.05 17.63
CA LEU A 1 0.98 0.47 16.57
C LEU A 1 0.55 -0.93 16.13
N ARG A 2 0.08 -1.79 17.05
CA ARG A 2 -0.36 -3.16 16.70
C ARG A 2 -1.35 -3.25 15.53
N LEU A 3 -2.43 -2.46 15.55
CA LEU A 3 -3.45 -2.47 14.49
C LEU A 3 -2.90 -2.07 13.10
N PRO A 4 -2.16 -0.95 12.96
CA PRO A 4 -1.46 -0.63 11.70
C PRO A 4 -0.50 -1.73 11.21
N LEU A 5 0.21 -2.41 12.11
CA LEU A 5 1.13 -3.49 11.75
C LEU A 5 0.38 -4.70 11.20
N LEU A 6 -0.75 -5.08 11.79
CA LEU A 6 -1.61 -6.15 11.26
C LEU A 6 -2.10 -5.85 9.85
N LEU A 7 -2.50 -4.59 9.58
CA LEU A 7 -2.91 -4.18 8.24
C LEU A 7 -1.76 -4.31 7.23
N LEU A 8 -0.58 -3.79 7.58
CA LEU A 8 0.61 -3.92 6.73
C LEU A 8 0.96 -5.39 6.46
N GLN A 9 1.03 -6.21 7.51
CA GLN A 9 1.39 -7.62 7.41
C GLN A 9 0.41 -8.37 6.51
N LYS A 10 -0.89 -8.13 6.68
CA LYS A 10 -1.93 -8.69 5.82
C LYS A 10 -1.76 -8.27 4.36
N HIS A 11 -1.52 -6.97 4.10
CA HIS A 11 -1.31 -6.46 2.74
C HIS A 11 -0.10 -7.06 2.06
N LEU A 12 0.98 -7.30 2.81
CA LEU A 12 2.22 -7.89 2.31
C LEU A 12 2.25 -9.42 2.38
N SER A 13 1.15 -10.07 2.78
CA SER A 13 1.06 -11.53 2.99
C SER A 13 2.13 -12.08 3.96
N LEU A 14 2.45 -11.32 5.00
CA LEU A 14 3.33 -11.71 6.10
C LEU A 14 2.50 -12.35 7.24
N PRO A 15 3.15 -13.07 8.17
CA PRO A 15 2.48 -13.50 9.41
C PRO A 15 1.88 -12.30 10.18
N GLU A 16 0.58 -12.38 10.48
CA GLU A 16 -0.19 -11.31 11.14
C GLU A 16 0.05 -11.29 12.66
N THR A 17 1.28 -11.00 13.08
CA THR A 17 1.70 -10.94 14.49
C THR A 17 1.24 -9.66 15.19
N GLY A 18 1.10 -8.56 14.43
CA GLY A 18 0.90 -7.20 14.94
C GLY A 18 2.13 -6.65 15.66
N GLU A 19 3.28 -7.30 15.49
CA GLU A 19 4.55 -6.93 16.09
C GLU A 19 5.55 -6.49 15.02
N LEU A 20 6.57 -5.74 15.43
CA LEU A 20 7.65 -5.31 14.55
C LEU A 20 8.72 -6.41 14.47
N ASP A 21 8.32 -7.59 13.97
CA ASP A 21 9.20 -8.75 13.81
C ASP A 21 10.18 -8.59 12.64
N ASN A 22 11.14 -9.51 12.54
CA ASN A 22 12.19 -9.44 11.53
C ASN A 22 11.63 -9.43 10.10
N ALA A 23 10.61 -10.24 9.82
CA ALA A 23 9.97 -10.27 8.50
C ALA A 23 9.32 -8.92 8.15
N THR A 24 8.65 -8.30 9.12
CA THR A 24 8.03 -6.98 8.96
C THR A 24 9.08 -5.88 8.73
N LEU A 25 10.18 -5.90 9.47
CA LEU A 25 11.28 -4.94 9.32
C LEU A 25 11.98 -5.05 7.97
N GLU A 26 12.30 -6.27 7.54
CA GLU A 26 12.92 -6.50 6.23
C GLU A 26 11.99 -6.03 5.09
N ALA A 27 10.69 -6.29 5.20
CA ALA A 27 9.71 -5.82 4.23
C ALA A 27 9.60 -4.28 4.19
N MET A 28 9.63 -3.60 5.34
CA MET A 28 9.59 -2.14 5.41
C MET A 28 10.83 -1.47 4.81
N ARG A 29 12.01 -2.10 4.95
CA ARG A 29 13.30 -1.58 4.45
C ARG A 29 13.52 -1.83 2.96
N ALA A 30 12.84 -2.81 2.38
CA ALA A 30 12.93 -3.09 0.97
C ALA A 30 12.43 -1.91 0.12
N PRO A 31 13.13 -1.56 -0.99
CA PRO A 31 12.62 -0.59 -1.96
C PRO A 31 11.22 -0.97 -2.45
N ARG A 32 10.33 0.01 -2.59
CA ARG A 32 8.93 -0.20 -2.98
C ARG A 32 8.37 0.98 -3.78
N CYS A 33 7.18 0.79 -4.35
CA CYS A 33 6.41 1.86 -4.97
C CYS A 33 6.02 2.92 -3.92
N GLY A 34 5.95 4.19 -4.32
CA GLY A 34 5.50 5.29 -3.46
C GLY A 34 3.98 5.36 -3.30
N VAL A 35 3.21 4.62 -4.10
CA VAL A 35 1.74 4.58 -4.03
C VAL A 35 1.29 3.87 -2.74
N PRO A 36 0.43 4.48 -1.90
CA PRO A 36 -0.03 3.88 -0.65
C PRO A 36 -0.77 2.56 -0.87
N ASP A 37 -0.49 1.55 -0.03
CA ASP A 37 -1.17 0.24 -0.06
C ASP A 37 -2.63 0.33 0.44
N VAL A 38 -2.91 1.30 1.32
CA VAL A 38 -4.25 1.56 1.88
C VAL A 38 -4.56 3.05 1.75
N GLY A 39 -5.76 3.35 1.25
CA GLY A 39 -6.20 4.72 0.98
C GLY A 39 -5.85 5.16 -0.44
N ARG A 40 -6.01 6.45 -0.70
CA ARG A 40 -5.70 7.08 -2.00
C ARG A 40 -4.77 8.26 -1.74
N PHE A 41 -3.88 8.56 -2.69
CA PHE A 41 -3.38 9.93 -2.80
C PHE A 41 -4.59 10.81 -3.13
N GLN A 42 -5.08 11.58 -2.17
CA GLN A 42 -6.30 12.37 -2.36
C GLN A 42 -5.97 13.65 -3.14
N THR A 43 -6.58 13.81 -4.32
CA THR A 43 -7.09 15.09 -4.93
C THR A 43 -7.80 14.88 -6.28
N PHE A 44 -7.95 13.66 -6.81
CA PHE A 44 -8.58 13.48 -8.13
C PHE A 44 -10.10 13.24 -8.01
N GLU A 45 -10.87 14.07 -8.71
CA GLU A 45 -12.33 13.93 -8.86
C GLU A 45 -12.69 12.81 -9.87
N GLY A 46 -13.93 12.32 -9.83
CA GLY A 46 -14.45 11.32 -10.78
C GLY A 46 -14.27 9.85 -10.36
N ASP A 47 -14.49 8.93 -11.31
CA ASP A 47 -14.45 7.47 -11.10
C ASP A 47 -13.05 6.83 -11.30
N LEU A 48 -12.03 7.66 -11.49
CA LEU A 48 -10.63 7.27 -11.71
C LEU A 48 -10.44 6.32 -12.91
N LYS A 49 -11.17 6.60 -14.00
CA LYS A 49 -11.08 5.84 -15.25
C LYS A 49 -10.94 6.80 -16.44
N TRP A 50 -10.08 6.45 -17.39
CA TRP A 50 -10.07 7.14 -18.68
C TRP A 50 -11.37 6.87 -19.44
N HIS A 51 -12.10 7.92 -19.82
CA HIS A 51 -13.33 7.81 -20.62
C HIS A 51 -13.08 7.76 -22.14
N HIS A 52 -11.82 7.75 -22.55
CA HIS A 52 -11.39 7.58 -23.94
C HIS A 52 -10.15 6.68 -24.00
N HIS A 53 -9.86 6.13 -25.17
CA HIS A 53 -8.74 5.18 -25.36
C HIS A 53 -7.45 5.84 -25.88
N ASN A 54 -7.53 7.02 -26.49
CA ASN A 54 -6.34 7.73 -26.97
C ASN A 54 -5.71 8.54 -25.84
N ILE A 55 -4.75 7.97 -25.10
CA ILE A 55 -4.07 8.60 -23.96
C ILE A 55 -2.75 9.23 -24.42
N THR A 56 -2.47 10.46 -23.98
CA THR A 56 -1.24 11.22 -24.28
C THR A 56 -0.49 11.54 -22.98
N TYR A 57 0.85 11.55 -23.02
CA TYR A 57 1.71 11.74 -21.85
C TYR A 57 2.68 12.91 -22.02
#